data_AF-A0A9E5NMG3-F1
#
_entry.id   AF-A0A9E5NMG3-F1
#
_cell.length_a   1.000
_cell.length_b   1.000
_cell.length_c   1.000
_cell.angle_alpha   90.00
_cell.angle_beta   90.00
_cell.angle_gamma   90.00
#
_symmetry.space_group_name_H-M   'P 1'
#
loop_
_entity.id
_entity.type
_entity.pdbx_description
1 polymer ?
#
loop_
_entity_poly.entity_id
_entity_poly.type
_entity_poly.pdbx_seq_one_letter_code
_entity_poly.pdbx_strand_id
1 'polypeptide(L)'
;VLGIDNSREILEALETQNLLSVPLDDRREWYRYHRLFRGFLQEQLRRSKDKDDVQALYLRAVAYFEAIGETDQAIAYCMAGSATDRLVELVE
;
A
#
# COMPACT_ATOMS: atom_id res chain seq x y z
N VAL A 1 0.10 -8.56 -0.99
CA VAL A 1 0.59 -7.58 0.02
C VAL A 1 -0.09 -7.71 1.38
N LEU A 2 -1.40 -7.50 1.52
CA LEU A 2 -2.07 -7.49 2.84
C LEU A 2 -2.63 -8.86 3.28
N GLY A 3 -2.79 -9.81 2.36
CA GLY A 3 -3.40 -11.12 2.65
C GLY A 3 -4.93 -11.03 2.82
N ILE A 4 -5.55 -10.11 2.07
CA ILE A 4 -7.01 -9.87 2.07
C ILE A 4 -7.55 -10.35 0.72
N ASP A 5 -8.30 -11.45 0.73
CA ASP A 5 -8.77 -12.11 -0.49
C ASP A 5 -10.00 -11.42 -1.10
N ASN A 6 -10.76 -10.68 -0.30
CA ASN A 6 -11.96 -9.95 -0.70
C ASN A 6 -11.73 -8.43 -0.84
N SER A 7 -10.49 -8.02 -1.12
CA SER A 7 -10.13 -6.60 -1.24
C SER A 7 -10.94 -5.85 -2.31
N ARG A 8 -11.29 -6.52 -3.42
CA ARG A 8 -12.16 -5.94 -4.47
C ARG A 8 -13.55 -5.58 -3.94
N GLU A 9 -14.21 -6.52 -3.26
CA GLU A 9 -15.55 -6.31 -2.70
C GLU A 9 -15.56 -5.18 -1.66
N ILE A 10 -14.50 -5.09 -0.85
CA ILE A 10 -14.32 -4.01 0.12
C ILE A 10 -14.20 -2.66 -0.59
N LEU A 11 -13.39 -2.58 -1.65
CA LEU A 11 -13.20 -1.34 -2.41
C LEU A 11 -14.47 -0.92 -3.16
N GLU A 12 -15.20 -1.85 -3.76
CA GLU A 12 -16.49 -1.59 -4.40
C GLU A 12 -17.55 -1.11 -3.39
N ALA A 13 -17.59 -1.71 -2.19
CA ALA A 13 -18.48 -1.26 -1.12
C ALA A 13 -18.13 0.14 -0.63
N LEU A 14 -16.84 0.46 -0.51
CA LEU A 14 -16.37 1.80 -0.15
C LEU A 14 -16.68 2.83 -1.24
N GLU A 15 -16.55 2.47 -2.51
CA GLU A 15 -16.90 3.32 -3.66
C GLU A 15 -18.40 3.63 -3.67
N THR A 16 -19.24 2.60 -3.59
CA THR A 16 -20.71 2.74 -3.66
C THR A 16 -21.27 3.59 -2.52
N GLN A 17 -20.59 3.60 -1.37
CA GLN A 17 -20.97 4.40 -0.21
C GLN A 17 -20.32 5.80 -0.21
N ASN A 18 -19.65 6.22 -1.28
CA ASN A 18 -18.88 7.47 -1.36
C ASN A 18 -17.86 7.64 -0.22
N LEU A 19 -17.32 6.52 0.30
CA LEU A 19 -16.39 6.50 1.43
C LEU A 19 -14.95 6.78 0.97
N LEU A 20 -14.76 7.96 0.39
CA LEU A 20 -13.45 8.58 0.19
C LEU A 20 -12.47 7.71 -0.62
N SER A 21 -12.97 6.85 -1.49
CA SER A 21 -12.20 6.09 -2.48
C SER A 21 -12.62 6.52 -3.89
N VAL A 22 -11.65 6.63 -4.80
CA VAL A 22 -11.87 7.08 -6.18
C VAL A 22 -11.21 6.08 -7.13
N PRO A 23 -11.94 5.51 -8.11
CA PRO A 23 -11.33 4.66 -9.12
C PRO A 23 -10.40 5.48 -10.01
N LEU A 24 -9.27 4.89 -10.41
CA LEU A 24 -8.28 5.50 -11.29
C LEU A 24 -8.39 5.00 -12.73
N ASP A 25 -9.20 3.97 -12.97
CA ASP A 25 -9.41 3.31 -14.24
C ASP A 25 -10.87 2.91 -14.46
N ASP A 26 -11.26 2.79 -15.73
CA ASP A 26 -12.63 2.38 -16.10
C ASP A 26 -12.92 0.91 -15.71
N ARG A 27 -11.87 0.10 -15.55
CA ARG A 27 -11.96 -1.30 -15.15
C ARG A 27 -12.07 -1.51 -13.64
N ARG A 28 -11.95 -0.45 -12.83
CA ARG A 28 -12.01 -0.50 -11.37
C ARG A 28 -11.02 -1.50 -10.77
N GLU A 29 -9.82 -1.58 -11.35
CA GLU A 29 -8.73 -2.37 -10.79
C GLU A 29 -7.83 -1.50 -9.91
N TRP A 30 -7.83 -0.19 -10.16
CA TRP A 30 -6.97 0.75 -9.47
C TRP A 30 -7.80 1.74 -8.68
N TYR A 31 -7.55 1.80 -7.37
CA TYR A 31 -8.24 2.70 -6.47
C TYR A 31 -7.27 3.62 -5.75
N ARG A 32 -7.71 4.85 -5.50
CA ARG A 32 -7.01 5.81 -4.66
C ARG A 32 -7.90 6.26 -3.51
N TYR A 33 -7.36 6.23 -2.30
CA TYR A 33 -7.97 6.92 -1.17
C TYR A 33 -7.86 8.43 -1.31
N HIS A 34 -8.92 9.15 -0.97
CA HIS A 34 -8.90 10.58 -0.79
C HIS A 34 -7.83 10.97 0.23
N ARG A 35 -7.13 12.07 -0.02
CA ARG A 35 -5.92 12.45 0.73
C ARG A 35 -6.13 12.51 2.24
N LEU A 36 -7.27 13.07 2.68
CA LEU A 36 -7.62 13.17 4.10
C LEU A 36 -7.84 11.80 4.75
N PHE A 37 -8.52 10.88 4.05
CA PHE A 37 -8.77 9.55 4.56
C PHE A 37 -7.49 8.72 4.61
N ARG A 38 -6.64 8.83 3.59
CA ARG A 38 -5.30 8.24 3.61
C ARG A 38 -4.51 8.70 4.84
N GLY A 39 -4.52 9.99 5.17
CA GLY A 39 -3.86 10.53 6.35
C GLY A 39 -4.43 9.95 7.65
N PHE A 40 -5.76 9.86 7.76
CA PHE A 40 -6.42 9.23 8.89
C PHE A 40 -6.02 7.76 9.06
N LEU A 41 -6.03 6.96 7.98
CA LEU A 41 -5.65 5.55 8.02
C LEU A 41 -4.18 5.36 8.41
N GLN A 42 -3.28 6.21 7.92
CA GLN A 42 -1.86 6.18 8.31
C GLN A 42 -1.67 6.48 9.81
N GLU A 43 -2.43 7.43 10.35
CA GLU A 43 -2.39 7.75 11.77
C GLU A 43 -2.97 6.61 12.62
N GLN A 44 -4.10 6.02 12.20
CA GLN A 44 -4.66 4.85 12.85
C GLN A 44 -3.69 3.66 12.86
N LEU A 45 -3.01 3.41 11.73
CA LEU A 45 -2.00 2.36 11.64
C LEU A 45 -0.87 2.58 12.64
N ARG A 46 -0.33 3.81 12.73
CA ARG A 46 0.73 4.17 13.68
C ARG A 46 0.32 4.05 15.15
N ARG A 47 -0.97 4.23 15.45
CA ARG A 47 -1.50 4.10 16.82
C ARG A 47 -1.82 2.67 17.22
N SER A 48 -2.19 1.84 16.26
CA SER A 48 -2.69 0.48 16.51
C SER A 48 -1.66 -0.62 16.29
N LYS A 49 -0.54 -0.30 15.63
CA LYS A 49 0.52 -1.24 15.28
C LYS A 49 1.88 -0.74 15.74
N ASP A 50 2.71 -1.69 16.15
CA ASP A 50 4.10 -1.42 16.48
C ASP A 50 4.90 -1.10 15.21
N LYS A 51 6.06 -0.48 15.39
CA LYS A 51 6.93 -0.09 14.28
C LYS A 51 7.34 -1.28 13.41
N ASP A 52 7.58 -2.43 14.02
CA ASP A 52 7.99 -3.65 13.33
C ASP A 52 6.87 -4.22 12.45
N ASP A 53 5.62 -4.16 12.92
CA ASP A 53 4.45 -4.54 12.13
C ASP A 53 4.29 -3.65 10.90
N VAL A 54 4.46 -2.33 11.08
CA VAL A 54 4.40 -1.36 9.98
C VAL A 54 5.55 -1.60 9.00
N GLN A 55 6.75 -1.90 9.50
CA GLN A 55 7.91 -2.24 8.68
C GLN A 55 7.65 -3.48 7.82
N ALA A 56 7.08 -4.53 8.42
CA ALA A 56 6.73 -5.75 7.70
C ALA A 56 5.73 -5.50 6.57
N LEU A 57 4.80 -4.54 6.74
CA LEU A 57 3.89 -4.14 5.66
C LEU A 57 4.63 -3.49 4.48
N TYR A 58 5.61 -2.62 4.74
CA TYR A 58 6.44 -2.04 3.69
C TYR A 58 7.25 -3.12 2.96
N LEU A 59 7.89 -4.04 3.68
CA LEU A 59 8.67 -5.13 3.07
C LEU A 59 7.80 -6.06 2.22
N ARG A 60 6.57 -6.38 2.67
CA ARG A 60 5.60 -7.15 1.87
C ARG A 60 5.16 -6.42 0.61
N ALA A 61 5.13 -5.09 0.63
CA ALA A 61 4.84 -4.29 -0.56
C ALA A 61 6.02 -4.30 -1.54
N VAL A 62 7.25 -4.11 -1.04
CA VAL A 62 8.49 -4.22 -1.82
C VAL A 62 8.54 -5.56 -2.55
N ALA A 63 8.44 -6.67 -1.82
CA ALA A 63 8.51 -8.02 -2.38
C ALA A 63 7.43 -8.27 -3.45
N TYR A 64 6.25 -7.68 -3.30
CA TYR A 64 5.19 -7.78 -4.31
C TYR A 64 5.54 -7.02 -5.59
N PHE A 65 6.02 -5.78 -5.48
CA PHE A 65 6.40 -4.97 -6.64
C PHE A 65 7.63 -5.54 -7.35
N GLU A 66 8.58 -6.11 -6.61
CA GLU A 66 9.69 -6.89 -7.18
C GLU A 66 9.18 -8.09 -7.98
N ALA A 67 8.23 -8.87 -7.43
CA ALA A 67 7.71 -10.07 -8.08
C ALA A 67 6.97 -9.80 -9.40
N ILE A 68 6.41 -8.59 -9.57
CA ILE A 68 5.75 -8.18 -10.82
C ILE A 68 6.62 -7.34 -11.74
N GLY A 69 7.90 -7.11 -11.38
CA GLY A 69 8.87 -6.36 -12.19
C GLY A 69 8.75 -4.84 -12.11
N GLU A 70 8.00 -4.30 -11.16
CA GLU A 70 7.78 -2.86 -10.96
C GLU A 70 8.83 -2.26 -10.01
N THR A 71 10.09 -2.22 -10.47
CA THR A 71 11.25 -1.84 -9.63
C THR A 71 11.13 -0.43 -9.05
N ASP A 72 10.63 0.55 -9.81
CA ASP A 72 10.47 1.93 -9.33
C ASP A 72 9.52 2.01 -8.12
N GLN A 73 8.45 1.21 -8.13
CA GLN A 73 7.54 1.12 -6.99
C GLN A 73 8.19 0.41 -5.80
N ALA A 74 8.93 -0.67 -6.04
CA ALA A 74 9.67 -1.35 -4.97
C ALA A 74 10.68 -0.40 -4.28
N ILE A 75 11.44 0.39 -5.04
CA ILE A 75 12.34 1.44 -4.51
C ILE A 75 11.56 2.45 -3.66
N ALA A 76 10.43 2.96 -4.19
CA ALA A 76 9.60 3.93 -3.47
C ALA A 76 9.09 3.39 -2.12
N TYR A 77 8.70 2.11 -2.07
CA TYR A 77 8.27 1.47 -0.83
C TYR A 77 9.43 1.17 0.13
N CYS A 78 10.63 0.84 -0.37
CA CYS A 78 11.84 0.74 0.45
C CYS A 78 12.16 2.07 1.14
N MET A 79 12.12 3.18 0.39
CA MET A 79 12.36 4.52 0.94
C MET A 79 11.28 4.92 1.96
N ALA A 80 10.00 4.68 1.65
CA ALA A 80 8.89 5.02 2.53
C ALA A 80 8.87 4.22 3.84
N GLY A 81 9.35 2.98 3.80
CA GLY A 81 9.54 2.12 4.95
C GLY A 81 10.92 2.20 5.59
N SER A 82 11.81 3.11 5.20
CA SER A 82 13.19 3.16 5.73
C SER A 82 13.94 1.81 5.67
N ALA A 83 13.64 0.96 4.67
CA ALA A 83 14.24 -0.35 4.48
C ALA A 83 15.56 -0.23 3.69
N THR A 84 16.58 0.38 4.32
CA THR A 84 17.84 0.74 3.65
C THR A 84 18.58 -0.47 3.08
N ASP A 85 18.65 -1.58 3.83
CA ASP A 85 19.36 -2.79 3.36
C ASP A 85 18.74 -3.33 2.07
N ARG A 86 17.40 -3.38 2.00
CA ARG A 86 16.68 -3.85 0.81
C ARG A 86 16.74 -2.85 -0.35
N LEU A 87 16.90 -1.56 -0.07
CA LEU A 87 17.09 -0.54 -1.08
C LEU A 87 18.43 -0.72 -1.81
N VAL A 88 19.50 -1.07 -1.08
CA VAL A 88 20.83 -1.31 -1.68
C VAL A 88 20.77 -2.50 -2.64
N GLU A 89 20.20 -3.62 -2.20
CA GLU A 89 20.04 -4.82 -3.03
C GLU A 89 19.22 -4.60 -4.31
N LEU A 90 18.35 -3.60 -4.34
CA LEU A 90 17.46 -3.32 -5.47
C LEU A 90 18.07 -2.37 -6.51
N VAL A 91 19.13 -1.63 -6.12
CA VAL A 91 19.78 -0.61 -6.96
C VAL A 91 21.11 -1.12 -7.54
N GLU A 92 21.72 -2.15 -6.93
CA GLU A 92 22.89 -2.87 -7.45
C GLU A 92 22.54 -3.87 -8.57
#